data_AF-A0A1F8NZN9-F1
#
_entry.id   AF-A0A1F8NZN9-F1
#
_cell.length_a   1.000
_cell.length_b   1.000
_cell.length_c   1.000
_cell.angle_alpha   90.00
_cell.angle_beta   90.00
_cell.angle_gamma   90.00
#
_symmetry.space_group_name_H-M   'P 1'
#
loop_
_entity.id
_entity.type
_entity.pdbx_description
1 polymer ?
#
loop_
_entity_poly.entity_id
_entity_poly.type
_entity_poly.pdbx_seq_one_letter_code
_entity_poly.pdbx_strand_id
1 'polypeptide(L)'
;MQQRLTNQEVWIATLLFVVMDILILSPLPFVLRKTSALDLLQPIGSASALFWGMLVILFLFCGWDMYYRFFYPTWIHWLAPLDIPLYGAIGLGLWWLASHLPGASIFWFVLFGGVEGIVEHILGIYGFRILDKVPWLKDVKALPALVFSFFEYGFYWTLVVWLAIGLRNL
;
A
#
# COMPACT_ATOMS: atom_id res chain seq x y z
N MET A 1 -15.95 23.46 -12.15
CA MET A 1 -15.75 23.29 -10.69
C MET A 1 -15.01 21.99 -10.49
N GLN A 2 -13.85 22.01 -9.85
CA GLN A 2 -13.15 20.79 -9.48
C GLN A 2 -13.83 20.23 -8.23
N GLN A 3 -14.41 19.02 -8.32
CA GLN A 3 -15.06 18.37 -7.19
C GLN A 3 -14.01 18.12 -6.09
N ARG A 4 -14.32 18.52 -4.86
CA ARG A 4 -13.44 18.33 -3.70
C ARG A 4 -13.83 17.07 -2.95
N LEU A 5 -12.83 16.35 -2.45
CA LEU A 5 -13.04 15.19 -1.60
C LEU A 5 -13.47 15.65 -0.21
N THR A 6 -14.54 15.05 0.29
CA THR A 6 -15.09 15.28 1.62
C THR A 6 -14.60 14.22 2.59
N ASN A 7 -14.54 14.56 3.88
CA ASN A 7 -14.22 13.59 4.92
C ASN A 7 -15.20 12.40 4.96
N GLN A 8 -16.46 12.62 4.59
CA GLN A 8 -17.47 11.56 4.52
C GLN A 8 -17.13 10.54 3.43
N GLU A 9 -16.70 11.00 2.25
CA GLU A 9 -16.25 10.12 1.16
C GLU A 9 -15.00 9.32 1.56
N VAL A 10 -14.06 9.93 2.28
CA VAL A 10 -12.89 9.19 2.82
C VAL A 10 -13.33 8.10 3.77
N TRP A 11 -14.23 8.37 4.72
CA TRP A 11 -14.74 7.35 5.64
C TRP A 11 -15.51 6.23 4.94
N ILE A 12 -16.30 6.55 3.92
CA ILE A 12 -16.98 5.54 3.10
C ILE A 12 -15.94 4.66 2.41
N ALA A 13 -14.92 5.26 1.80
CA ALA A 13 -13.83 4.52 1.18
C ALA A 13 -13.10 3.63 2.20
N THR A 14 -12.81 4.14 3.40
CA THR A 14 -12.22 3.35 4.50
C THR A 14 -13.06 2.12 4.81
N LEU A 15 -14.38 2.27 4.95
CA LEU A 15 -15.28 1.13 5.22
C LEU A 15 -15.26 0.11 4.10
N LEU A 16 -15.20 0.56 2.84
CA LEU A 16 -15.07 -0.35 1.70
C LEU A 16 -13.76 -1.15 1.77
N PHE A 17 -12.63 -0.49 2.05
CA PHE A 17 -11.35 -1.18 2.22
C PHE A 17 -11.35 -2.16 3.39
N VAL A 18 -11.95 -1.81 4.53
CA VAL A 18 -12.12 -2.75 5.67
C VAL A 18 -12.88 -4.01 5.24
N VAL A 19 -13.99 -3.84 4.51
CA VAL A 19 -14.78 -4.98 4.02
C VAL A 19 -13.97 -5.81 3.04
N MET A 20 -13.28 -5.15 2.10
CA MET A 20 -12.43 -5.82 1.12
C MET A 20 -11.31 -6.60 1.80
N ASP A 21 -10.60 -6.00 2.75
CA ASP A 21 -9.57 -6.64 3.58
C ASP A 21 -10.07 -7.93 4.19
N ILE A 22 -11.21 -7.89 4.89
CA ILE A 22 -11.78 -9.08 5.52
C ILE A 22 -12.05 -10.17 4.47
N LEU A 23 -12.63 -9.80 3.33
CA LEU A 23 -12.98 -10.75 2.27
C LEU A 23 -11.75 -11.38 1.60
N ILE A 24 -10.69 -10.60 1.36
CA ILE A 24 -9.51 -11.10 0.64
C ILE A 24 -8.43 -11.69 1.55
N LEU A 25 -8.36 -11.27 2.82
CA LEU A 25 -7.40 -11.76 3.80
C LEU A 25 -7.87 -13.07 4.44
N SER A 26 -9.17 -13.20 4.74
CA SER A 26 -9.70 -14.35 5.47
C SER A 26 -9.42 -15.72 4.85
N PRO A 27 -9.32 -15.90 3.52
CA PRO A 27 -8.98 -17.20 2.95
C PRO A 27 -7.49 -17.55 3.07
N LEU A 28 -6.59 -16.56 3.18
CA LEU A 28 -5.14 -16.76 3.10
C LEU A 28 -4.56 -17.70 4.17
N PRO A 29 -4.98 -17.65 5.45
CA PRO A 29 -4.51 -18.62 6.45
C PRO A 29 -4.78 -20.08 6.06
N PHE A 30 -5.89 -20.35 5.36
CA PHE A 30 -6.24 -21.69 4.90
C PHE A 30 -5.40 -22.11 3.70
N VAL A 31 -5.18 -21.19 2.75
CA VAL A 31 -4.34 -21.42 1.56
C VAL A 31 -2.87 -21.62 1.95
N LEU A 32 -2.39 -20.87 2.94
CA LEU A 32 -0.99 -20.88 3.37
C LEU A 32 -0.66 -21.92 4.44
N ARG A 33 -1.64 -22.69 4.92
CA ARG A 33 -1.47 -23.62 6.06
C ARG A 33 -0.29 -24.59 5.95
N LYS A 34 0.05 -25.02 4.73
CA LYS A 34 1.14 -25.98 4.46
C LYS A 34 2.37 -25.34 3.84
N THR A 35 2.39 -24.02 3.69
CA THR A 35 3.47 -23.28 3.07
C THR A 35 4.37 -22.73 4.16
N SER A 36 5.67 -23.01 4.10
CA SER A 36 6.59 -22.41 5.05
C SER A 36 6.74 -20.91 4.74
N ALA A 37 7.01 -20.11 5.76
CA ALA A 37 7.24 -18.68 5.55
C ALA A 37 8.47 -18.43 4.63
N LEU A 38 9.47 -19.29 4.69
CA LEU A 38 10.66 -19.20 3.84
C LEU A 38 10.34 -19.45 2.36
N ASP A 39 9.39 -20.35 2.06
CA ASP A 39 8.97 -20.64 0.67
C ASP A 39 8.34 -19.43 -0.01
N LEU A 40 7.81 -18.49 0.77
CA LEU A 40 7.18 -17.27 0.26
C LEU A 40 8.11 -16.06 0.24
N LEU A 41 9.33 -16.16 0.77
CA LEU A 41 10.22 -15.01 0.88
C LEU A 41 10.51 -14.40 -0.51
N GLN A 42 11.03 -15.19 -1.44
CA GLN A 42 11.31 -14.71 -2.80
C GLN A 42 10.03 -14.33 -3.58
N PRO A 43 8.95 -15.14 -3.59
CA PRO A 43 7.70 -14.76 -4.23
C PRO A 43 7.10 -13.45 -3.70
N ILE A 44 7.17 -13.19 -2.39
CA ILE A 44 6.72 -11.93 -1.80
C ILE A 44 7.57 -10.78 -2.34
N GLY A 45 8.90 -10.87 -2.26
CA GLY A 45 9.77 -9.80 -2.77
C GLY A 45 9.50 -9.47 -4.24
N SER A 46 9.34 -10.49 -5.10
CA SER A 46 8.99 -10.30 -6.51
C SER A 46 7.60 -9.71 -6.69
N ALA A 47 6.60 -10.22 -5.96
CA ALA A 47 5.23 -9.71 -6.04
C ALA A 47 5.14 -8.25 -5.58
N SER A 48 5.84 -7.88 -4.50
CA SER A 48 5.91 -6.51 -4.00
C SER A 48 6.55 -5.58 -5.01
N ALA A 49 7.70 -5.98 -5.57
CA ALA A 49 8.41 -5.18 -6.58
C ALA A 49 7.54 -4.93 -7.81
N LEU A 50 6.84 -5.97 -8.30
CA LEU A 50 5.97 -5.86 -9.47
C LEU A 50 4.72 -5.03 -9.18
N PHE A 51 4.01 -5.34 -8.10
CA PHE A 51 2.75 -4.69 -7.76
C PHE A 51 2.95 -3.21 -7.48
N TRP A 52 3.83 -2.88 -6.53
CA TRP A 52 4.06 -1.49 -6.13
C TRP A 52 4.80 -0.72 -7.21
N GLY A 53 5.79 -1.31 -7.86
CA GLY A 53 6.48 -0.66 -8.97
C GLY A 53 5.53 -0.29 -10.11
N MET A 54 4.62 -1.19 -10.49
CA MET A 54 3.59 -0.90 -11.49
C MET A 54 2.63 0.19 -11.02
N LEU A 55 2.17 0.14 -9.77
CA LEU A 55 1.24 1.10 -9.20
C LEU A 55 1.86 2.50 -9.10
N VAL A 56 3.11 2.62 -8.65
CA VAL A 56 3.83 3.89 -8.57
C VAL A 56 4.07 4.48 -9.96
N ILE A 57 4.51 3.67 -10.94
CA ILE A 57 4.66 4.13 -12.32
C ILE A 57 3.31 4.62 -12.85
N LEU A 58 2.24 3.84 -12.68
CA LEU A 58 0.90 4.23 -13.13
C LEU A 58 0.46 5.54 -12.48
N PHE A 59 0.60 5.68 -11.16
CA PHE A 59 0.16 6.85 -10.44
C PHE A 59 1.00 8.10 -10.76
N LEU A 60 2.33 7.99 -10.84
CA LEU A 60 3.18 9.13 -11.18
C LEU A 60 2.95 9.63 -12.60
N PHE A 61 2.68 8.74 -13.56
CA PHE A 61 2.46 9.15 -14.95
C PHE A 61 1.01 9.57 -15.22
N CYS A 62 0.00 8.83 -14.74
CA CYS A 62 -1.41 9.14 -15.00
C CYS A 62 -2.01 10.13 -14.00
N GLY A 63 -1.50 10.15 -12.76
CA GLY A 63 -1.94 11.04 -11.68
C GLY A 63 -1.12 12.32 -11.55
N TRP A 64 -0.14 12.57 -12.43
CA TRP A 64 0.79 13.69 -12.32
C TRP A 64 0.09 15.03 -12.12
N ASP A 65 -0.77 15.40 -13.06
CA ASP A 65 -1.45 16.70 -13.07
C ASP A 65 -2.50 16.86 -11.97
N MET A 66 -3.05 15.73 -11.53
CA MET A 66 -4.10 15.69 -10.51
C MET A 66 -3.54 15.76 -9.09
N TYR A 67 -2.34 15.22 -8.85
CA TYR A 67 -1.82 15.00 -7.49
C TYR A 67 -0.34 15.38 -7.35
N TYR A 68 0.56 14.71 -8.06
CA TYR A 68 2.01 14.77 -7.76
C TYR A 68 2.67 16.11 -8.11
N ARG A 69 2.23 16.79 -9.17
CA ARG A 69 2.83 18.07 -9.59
C ARG A 69 2.78 19.18 -8.54
N PHE A 70 1.89 19.06 -7.56
CA PHE A 70 1.67 20.08 -6.54
C PHE A 70 2.74 20.07 -5.45
N PHE A 71 3.51 18.98 -5.32
CA PHE A 71 4.50 18.84 -4.26
C PHE A 71 5.82 18.19 -4.69
N TYR A 72 5.90 17.59 -5.88
CA TYR A 72 7.16 17.07 -6.43
C TYR A 72 7.72 17.93 -7.57
N PRO A 73 9.06 18.03 -7.68
CA PRO A 73 9.73 18.51 -8.89
C PRO A 73 9.41 17.62 -10.09
N THR A 74 9.34 18.20 -11.29
CA THR A 74 8.97 17.48 -12.52
C THR A 74 9.84 16.27 -12.81
N TRP A 75 11.13 16.30 -12.48
CA TRP A 75 12.05 15.19 -12.78
C TRP A 75 11.76 13.91 -11.97
N ILE A 76 10.97 13.96 -10.89
CA ILE A 76 10.67 12.80 -10.02
C ILE A 76 10.01 11.67 -10.82
N HIS A 77 9.16 11.97 -11.82
CA HIS A 77 8.46 10.92 -12.58
C HIS A 77 9.41 9.94 -13.30
N TRP A 78 10.63 10.37 -13.64
CA TRP A 78 11.64 9.50 -14.25
C TRP A 78 12.29 8.54 -13.27
N LEU A 79 12.15 8.81 -11.97
CA LEU A 79 12.66 7.94 -10.91
C LEU A 79 11.66 6.87 -10.47
N ALA A 80 10.41 6.90 -10.96
CA ALA A 80 9.38 5.91 -10.62
C ALA A 80 9.85 4.43 -10.74
N PRO A 81 10.70 4.04 -11.72
CA PRO A 81 11.20 2.67 -11.78
C PRO A 81 12.09 2.26 -10.59
N LEU A 82 12.67 3.21 -9.84
CA LEU A 82 13.47 2.93 -8.64
C LEU A 82 12.60 2.40 -7.48
N ASP A 83 11.28 2.62 -7.53
CA ASP A 83 10.35 2.06 -6.56
C ASP A 83 10.22 0.53 -6.69
N ILE A 84 10.53 -0.05 -7.86
CA ILE A 84 10.52 -1.51 -8.07
C ILE A 84 11.46 -2.22 -7.07
N PRO A 85 12.78 -1.97 -7.07
CA PRO A 85 13.67 -2.61 -6.09
C PRO A 85 13.41 -2.15 -4.66
N LEU A 86 12.93 -0.92 -4.45
CA LEU A 86 12.62 -0.39 -3.11
C LEU A 86 11.48 -1.20 -2.46
N TYR A 87 10.32 -1.30 -3.12
CA TYR A 87 9.20 -2.06 -2.56
C TYR A 87 9.43 -3.56 -2.57
N GLY A 88 10.28 -4.08 -3.46
CA GLY A 88 10.79 -5.45 -3.34
C GLY A 88 11.54 -5.67 -2.03
N ALA A 89 12.46 -4.77 -1.67
CA ALA A 89 13.21 -4.83 -0.42
C ALA A 89 12.31 -4.61 0.82
N ILE A 90 11.37 -3.66 0.75
CA ILE A 90 10.38 -3.44 1.82
C ILE A 90 9.55 -4.70 2.04
N GLY A 91 8.97 -5.28 0.98
CA GLY A 91 8.18 -6.50 1.07
C GLY A 91 8.94 -7.66 1.69
N LEU A 92 10.21 -7.85 1.31
CA LEU A 92 11.09 -8.84 1.94
C LEU A 92 11.31 -8.56 3.43
N GLY A 93 11.61 -7.32 3.79
CA GLY A 93 11.83 -6.90 5.17
C GLY A 93 10.59 -7.12 6.05
N LEU A 94 9.42 -6.70 5.58
CA LEU A 94 8.15 -6.87 6.30
C LEU A 94 7.78 -8.35 6.44
N TRP A 95 7.96 -9.16 5.39
CA TRP A 95 7.67 -10.60 5.45
C TRP A 95 8.63 -11.33 6.38
N TRP A 96 9.92 -10.99 6.31
CA TRP A 96 10.92 -11.52 7.23
C TRP A 96 10.53 -11.20 8.68
N LEU A 97 10.21 -9.94 9.02
CA LEU A 97 9.75 -9.56 10.36
C LEU A 97 8.49 -10.36 10.77
N ALA A 98 7.50 -10.43 9.89
CA ALA A 98 6.24 -11.11 10.14
C ALA A 98 6.41 -12.63 10.38
N SER A 99 7.40 -13.25 9.74
CA SER A 99 7.71 -14.67 9.90
C SER A 99 8.32 -15.03 11.25
N HIS A 100 8.82 -14.04 12.00
CA HIS A 100 9.43 -14.24 13.32
C HIS A 100 8.46 -13.96 14.49
N LEU A 101 7.22 -13.56 14.19
CA LEU A 101 6.20 -13.28 15.19
C LEU A 101 5.27 -14.48 15.42
N PRO A 102 4.70 -14.63 16.63
CA PRO A 102 3.81 -15.75 16.94
C PRO A 102 2.49 -15.66 16.16
N GLY A 103 1.96 -16.79 15.73
CA GLY A 103 0.70 -16.86 14.97
C GLY A 103 0.93 -16.92 13.46
N ALA A 104 -0.08 -16.57 12.67
CA ALA A 104 0.03 -16.64 11.21
C ALA A 104 0.73 -15.38 10.67
N SER A 105 1.90 -15.57 10.04
CA SER A 105 2.73 -14.47 9.52
C SER A 105 1.99 -13.53 8.59
N ILE A 106 0.98 -14.02 7.86
CA ILE A 106 0.16 -13.18 6.98
C ILE A 106 -0.55 -12.04 7.72
N PHE A 107 -1.04 -12.26 8.94
CA PHE A 107 -1.70 -11.20 9.70
C PHE A 107 -0.71 -10.11 10.13
N TRP A 108 0.49 -10.52 10.57
CA TRP A 108 1.56 -9.57 10.90
C TRP A 108 2.04 -8.81 9.69
N PHE A 109 2.19 -9.48 8.55
CA PHE A 109 2.60 -8.87 7.29
C PHE A 109 1.63 -7.77 6.85
N VAL A 110 0.33 -8.08 6.84
CA VAL A 110 -0.72 -7.11 6.47
C VAL A 110 -0.81 -5.98 7.48
N LEU A 111 -0.68 -6.29 8.79
CA LEU A 111 -0.63 -5.26 9.83
C LEU A 111 0.54 -4.29 9.63
N PHE A 112 1.73 -4.82 9.36
CA PHE A 112 2.91 -4.00 9.08
C PHE A 112 2.74 -3.17 7.82
N GLY A 113 2.11 -3.73 6.79
CA GLY A 113 1.71 -2.99 5.59
C GLY A 113 0.80 -1.81 5.92
N GLY A 114 -0.24 -2.01 6.73
CA GLY A 114 -1.09 -0.91 7.18
C GLY A 114 -0.33 0.16 7.97
N VAL A 115 0.61 -0.24 8.83
CA VAL A 115 1.47 0.71 9.58
C VAL A 115 2.39 1.49 8.64
N GLU A 116 2.99 0.85 7.64
CA GLU A 116 3.75 1.53 6.59
C GLU A 116 2.89 2.58 5.88
N GLY A 117 1.64 2.24 5.50
CA GLY A 117 0.71 3.18 4.89
C GLY A 117 0.46 4.42 5.73
N ILE A 118 0.31 4.27 7.05
CA ILE A 118 0.22 5.40 7.98
C ILE A 118 1.50 6.25 7.94
N VAL A 119 2.69 5.62 7.99
CA VAL A 119 3.97 6.33 8.00
C VAL A 119 4.16 7.15 6.72
N GLU A 120 3.89 6.55 5.56
CA GLU A 120 3.96 7.25 4.27
C GLU A 120 2.97 8.42 4.20
N HIS A 121 1.75 8.24 4.71
CA HIS A 121 0.76 9.31 4.75
C HIS A 121 1.10 10.42 5.75
N ILE A 122 1.74 10.10 6.87
CA ILE A 122 2.28 11.13 7.78
C ILE A 122 3.33 11.96 7.03
N LEU A 123 4.24 11.32 6.29
CA LEU A 123 5.23 12.04 5.47
C LEU A 123 4.57 12.89 4.38
N GLY A 124 3.54 12.37 3.71
CA GLY A 124 2.73 13.11 2.73
C GLY A 124 2.04 14.35 3.35
N ILE A 125 1.28 14.13 4.42
CA ILE A 125 0.46 15.15 5.08
C ILE A 125 1.31 16.22 5.72
N TYR A 126 2.34 15.85 6.49
CA TYR A 126 3.09 16.80 7.29
C TYR A 126 4.42 17.22 6.64
N GLY A 127 5.11 16.31 5.95
CA GLY A 127 6.35 16.61 5.25
C GLY A 127 6.10 17.33 3.92
N PHE A 128 5.31 16.73 3.04
CA PHE A 128 5.02 17.30 1.71
C PHE A 128 3.88 18.30 1.70
N ARG A 129 3.06 18.33 2.77
CA ARG A 129 1.89 19.22 2.93
C ARG A 129 0.83 18.97 1.85
N ILE A 130 0.54 17.71 1.54
CA ILE A 130 -0.40 17.36 0.46
C ILE A 130 -1.80 17.93 0.67
N LEU A 131 -2.30 17.99 1.91
CA LEU A 131 -3.63 18.51 2.22
C LEU A 131 -3.72 20.04 1.99
N ASP A 132 -2.60 20.76 2.07
CA ASP A 132 -2.56 22.20 1.79
C ASP A 132 -2.36 22.50 0.29
N LYS A 133 -1.56 21.66 -0.39
CA LYS A 133 -1.08 21.91 -1.75
C LYS A 133 -1.96 21.32 -2.84
N VAL A 134 -2.63 20.19 -2.57
CA VAL A 134 -3.44 19.47 -3.57
C VAL A 134 -4.87 20.03 -3.55
N PRO A 135 -5.36 20.67 -4.62
CA PRO A 135 -6.61 21.43 -4.59
C PRO A 135 -7.86 20.63 -4.18
N TRP A 136 -7.94 19.37 -4.60
CA TRP A 136 -9.12 18.53 -4.37
C TRP A 136 -9.11 17.85 -2.98
N LEU A 137 -7.98 17.90 -2.24
CA LEU A 137 -7.84 17.35 -0.88
C LEU A 137 -7.96 18.41 0.23
N LYS A 138 -8.14 19.69 -0.12
CA LYS A 138 -8.04 20.82 0.82
C LYS A 138 -8.96 20.75 2.04
N ASP A 139 -10.09 20.07 1.93
CA ASP A 139 -11.10 19.97 2.98
C ASP A 139 -11.01 18.64 3.76
N VAL A 140 -10.06 17.77 3.39
CA VAL A 140 -9.81 16.48 4.05
C VAL A 140 -8.97 16.69 5.31
N LYS A 141 -9.38 16.07 6.41
CA LYS A 141 -8.63 16.07 7.67
C LYS A 141 -7.60 14.95 7.68
N ALA A 142 -6.51 15.15 8.42
CA ALA A 142 -5.44 14.17 8.53
C ALA A 142 -5.91 12.83 9.10
N LEU A 143 -6.70 12.83 10.19
CA LEU A 143 -7.11 11.59 10.84
C LEU A 143 -7.90 10.63 9.91
N PRO A 144 -8.96 11.06 9.20
CA PRO A 144 -9.61 10.20 8.20
C PRO A 144 -8.65 9.64 7.16
N ALA A 145 -7.73 10.45 6.63
CA ALA A 145 -6.75 10.01 5.64
C ALA A 145 -5.77 8.96 6.20
N LEU A 146 -5.34 9.09 7.46
CA LEU A 146 -4.45 8.13 8.12
C LEU A 146 -5.15 6.80 8.42
N VAL A 147 -6.42 6.84 8.81
CA VAL A 147 -7.18 5.60 9.04
C VAL A 147 -7.48 4.92 7.70
N PHE A 148 -7.83 5.70 6.68
CA PHE A 148 -7.98 5.20 5.32
C PHE A 148 -6.70 4.50 4.84
N SER A 149 -5.53 5.14 4.96
CA SER A 149 -4.27 4.59 4.45
C SER A 149 -3.88 3.28 5.10
N PHE A 150 -4.21 3.08 6.38
CA PHE A 150 -3.96 1.82 7.06
C PHE A 150 -4.66 0.63 6.38
N PHE A 151 -5.95 0.77 6.08
CA PHE A 151 -6.73 -0.30 5.44
C PHE A 151 -6.44 -0.39 3.94
N GLU A 152 -6.22 0.74 3.26
CA GLU A 152 -5.80 0.74 1.85
C GLU A 152 -4.49 -0.06 1.67
N TYR A 153 -3.49 0.18 2.52
CA TYR A 153 -2.24 -0.55 2.45
C TYR A 153 -2.39 -2.00 2.91
N GLY A 154 -3.20 -2.27 3.95
CA GLY A 154 -3.53 -3.65 4.33
C GLY A 154 -4.08 -4.44 3.14
N PHE A 155 -4.96 -3.82 2.36
CA PHE A 155 -5.53 -4.42 1.16
C PHE A 155 -4.49 -4.68 0.09
N TYR A 156 -3.65 -3.68 -0.23
CA TYR A 156 -2.57 -3.82 -1.21
C TYR A 156 -1.56 -4.90 -0.83
N TRP A 157 -1.13 -4.96 0.43
CA TRP A 157 -0.22 -6.00 0.90
C TRP A 157 -0.86 -7.38 0.93
N THR A 158 -2.18 -7.47 1.12
CA THR A 158 -2.92 -8.72 0.95
C THR A 158 -2.95 -9.16 -0.52
N LEU A 159 -3.13 -8.24 -1.48
CA LEU A 159 -3.04 -8.53 -2.91
C LEU A 159 -1.63 -9.01 -3.31
N VAL A 160 -0.58 -8.40 -2.75
CA VAL A 160 0.81 -8.84 -2.93
C VAL A 160 0.97 -10.31 -2.53
N VAL A 161 0.34 -10.75 -1.44
CA VAL A 161 0.42 -12.16 -1.02
C VAL A 161 -0.28 -13.09 -2.01
N TRP A 162 -1.46 -12.71 -2.50
CA TRP A 162 -2.15 -13.48 -3.54
C TRP A 162 -1.30 -13.58 -4.82
N LEU A 163 -0.66 -12.49 -5.23
CA LEU A 163 0.25 -12.49 -6.36
C LEU A 163 1.47 -13.38 -6.09
N ALA A 164 2.06 -13.33 -4.90
CA ALA A 164 3.17 -14.18 -4.50
C ALA A 164 2.81 -15.68 -4.54
N ILE A 165 1.59 -16.04 -4.12
CA ILE A 165 1.09 -17.41 -4.26
C ILE A 165 1.03 -17.81 -5.73
N GLY A 166 0.55 -16.93 -6.61
CA GLY A 166 0.55 -17.15 -8.05
C GLY A 166 1.96 -17.37 -8.60
N LEU A 167 2.89 -16.46 -8.29
CA LEU A 167 4.29 -16.52 -8.75
C LEU A 167 5.04 -17.75 -8.27
N ARG A 168 4.74 -18.26 -7.07
CA ARG A 168 5.35 -19.49 -6.55
C ARG A 168 5.00 -20.72 -7.39
N ASN A 169 3.86 -20.72 -8.06
CA ASN A 169 3.36 -21.87 -8.83
C ASN A 169 3.72 -21.79 -10.33
N LEU A 170 4.46 -20.76 -10.75
CA LEU A 170 5.03 -20.62 -12.09
C LEU A 170 6.39 -21.32 -12.17
#